data_AF-A0A0L8BJ01-F1
#
_entry.id   AF-A0A0L8BJ01-F1
#
_cell.length_a   1.000
_cell.length_b   1.000
_cell.length_c   1.000
_cell.angle_alpha   90.00
_cell.angle_beta   90.00
_cell.angle_gamma   90.00
#
_symmetry.space_group_name_H-M   'P 1'
#
loop_
_entity.id
_entity.type
_entity.pdbx_description
1 polymer ?
#
loop_
_entity_poly.entity_id
_entity_poly.type
_entity_poly.pdbx_seq_one_letter_code
_entity_poly.pdbx_strand_id
1 'polypeptide(L)'
;MKRSHVNDIIARSDAFMRSFGFVLPPFAYWSPEEMKARVASDCPTIFGARLGWDITDYGKGRFDEFGLVLFTLRNGDASNLKTGQGMVYAEKLMITRSGQVNPLHRHAIKTEDIINRGGGTLVLQMYNSRSDGTVDEESDVEVATDARLRRLKAGDLLKLLPGESVTLLPGNWHAFWAEDGDVLMGEVSTVNDDLTDNYFREPVGRFSAIEEDAPPVHLLVSDYDAWLRAG
;
A
#
# COMPACT_ATOMS: atom_id res chain seq x y z
N MET A 1 17.17 -0.66 -3.86
CA MET A 1 16.86 0.38 -4.86
C MET A 1 17.80 1.56 -4.71
N LYS A 2 18.17 2.25 -5.81
CA LYS A 2 18.96 3.50 -5.74
C LYS A 2 18.08 4.69 -5.33
N ARG A 3 18.60 5.61 -4.52
CA ARG A 3 17.87 6.81 -4.10
C ARG A 3 17.49 7.70 -5.28
N SER A 4 18.39 7.84 -6.27
CA SER A 4 18.10 8.53 -7.52
C SER A 4 16.87 7.95 -8.23
N HIS A 5 16.78 6.62 -8.34
CA HIS A 5 15.63 5.93 -8.91
C HIS A 5 14.36 6.18 -8.07
N VAL A 6 14.46 6.10 -6.74
CA VAL A 6 13.32 6.42 -5.84
C VAL A 6 12.80 7.83 -6.09
N ASN A 7 13.68 8.83 -6.20
CA ASN A 7 13.30 10.22 -6.51
C ASN A 7 12.54 10.30 -7.85
N ASP A 8 13.02 9.60 -8.88
CA ASP A 8 12.36 9.54 -10.20
C ASP A 8 10.99 8.81 -10.15
N ILE A 9 10.84 7.79 -9.30
CA ILE A 9 9.54 7.14 -9.06
C ILE A 9 8.58 8.12 -8.41
N ILE A 10 9.01 8.85 -7.37
CA ILE A 10 8.14 9.82 -6.67
C ILE A 10 7.64 10.88 -7.66
N ALA A 11 8.52 11.48 -8.45
CA ALA A 11 8.15 12.52 -9.41
C ALA A 11 7.14 12.02 -10.46
N ARG A 12 7.36 10.83 -11.03
CA ARG A 12 6.42 10.23 -12.01
C ARG A 12 5.10 9.81 -11.36
N SER A 13 5.15 9.33 -10.12
CA SER A 13 3.97 8.91 -9.35
C SER A 13 3.09 10.10 -9.00
N ASP A 14 3.66 11.22 -8.55
CA ASP A 14 2.94 12.47 -8.33
C ASP A 14 2.28 12.97 -9.61
N ALA A 15 3.01 12.99 -10.74
CA ALA A 15 2.44 13.37 -12.03
C ALA A 15 1.27 12.47 -12.46
N PHE A 16 1.39 11.16 -12.23
CA PHE A 16 0.32 10.20 -12.52
C PHE A 16 -0.90 10.45 -11.63
N MET A 17 -0.73 10.60 -10.32
CA MET A 17 -1.81 10.93 -9.38
C MET A 17 -2.53 12.23 -9.78
N ARG A 18 -1.78 13.27 -10.15
CA ARG A 18 -2.33 14.56 -10.62
C ARG A 18 -3.11 14.45 -11.92
N SER A 19 -2.75 13.51 -12.81
CA SER A 19 -3.49 13.29 -14.06
C SER A 19 -4.93 12.81 -13.84
N PHE A 20 -5.22 12.22 -12.68
CA PHE A 20 -6.58 11.87 -12.22
C PHE A 20 -7.21 12.95 -11.32
N GLY A 21 -6.58 14.12 -11.21
CA GLY A 21 -7.03 15.20 -10.33
C GLY A 21 -6.75 14.96 -8.84
N PHE A 22 -5.96 13.94 -8.49
CA PHE A 22 -5.57 13.72 -7.09
C PHE A 22 -4.39 14.64 -6.73
N VAL A 23 -4.61 15.52 -5.76
CA VAL A 23 -3.57 16.40 -5.22
C VAL A 23 -3.22 15.93 -3.81
N LEU A 24 -1.97 15.53 -3.60
CA LEU A 24 -1.50 15.07 -2.30
C LEU A 24 -1.44 16.22 -1.27
N PRO A 25 -1.55 15.93 0.03
CA PRO A 25 -1.41 16.94 1.08
C PRO A 25 -0.02 17.59 1.06
N PRO A 26 0.14 18.83 1.57
CA PRO A 26 1.41 19.57 1.49
C PRO A 26 2.64 18.81 2.00
N PHE A 27 2.49 17.99 3.05
CA PHE A 27 3.60 17.24 3.63
C PHE A 27 4.20 16.18 2.69
N ALA A 28 3.48 15.80 1.63
CA ALA A 28 4.00 14.93 0.57
C ALA A 28 5.21 15.55 -0.16
N TYR A 29 5.38 16.86 -0.06
CA TYR A 29 6.37 17.64 -0.82
C TYR A 29 7.41 18.32 0.07
N TRP A 30 7.44 18.05 1.37
CA TRP A 30 8.44 18.62 2.26
C TRP A 30 9.83 18.05 1.96
N SER A 31 10.86 18.90 2.10
CA SER A 31 12.24 18.41 2.11
C SER A 31 12.48 17.55 3.36
N PRO A 32 13.54 16.73 3.38
CA PRO A 32 13.94 16.00 4.59
C PRO A 32 14.07 16.87 5.84
N GLU A 33 14.64 18.07 5.71
CA GLU A 33 14.83 19.02 6.80
C GLU A 33 13.51 19.61 7.28
N GLU A 34 12.61 19.97 6.37
CA GLU A 34 11.29 20.47 6.74
C GLU A 34 10.46 19.37 7.42
N MET A 35 10.47 18.16 6.90
CA MET A 35 9.82 17.00 7.53
C MET A 35 10.34 16.80 8.95
N LYS A 36 11.66 16.84 9.15
CA LYS A 36 12.28 16.73 10.48
C LYS A 36 11.81 17.83 11.43
N ALA A 37 11.81 19.08 10.98
CA ALA A 37 11.39 20.21 11.81
C ALA A 37 9.89 20.13 12.19
N ARG A 38 9.02 19.76 11.24
CA ARG A 38 7.57 19.66 11.44
C ARG A 38 7.19 18.50 12.35
N VAL A 39 7.79 17.34 12.15
CA VAL A 39 7.57 16.16 13.02
C VAL A 39 8.01 16.44 14.46
N ALA A 40 9.12 17.17 14.66
CA ALA A 40 9.58 17.56 15.98
C ALA A 40 8.73 18.66 16.66
N SER A 41 7.77 19.26 15.94
CA SER A 41 6.99 20.39 16.44
C SER A 41 5.48 20.16 16.34
N ASP A 42 4.88 20.45 15.20
CA ASP A 42 3.44 20.56 15.01
C ASP A 42 2.77 19.34 14.37
N CYS A 43 3.56 18.40 13.81
CA CYS A 43 3.07 17.24 13.07
C CYS A 43 3.67 15.88 13.52
N PRO A 44 3.78 15.57 14.83
CA PRO A 44 4.42 14.31 15.28
C PRO A 44 3.68 13.04 14.84
N THR A 45 2.40 13.16 14.50
CA THR A 45 1.56 12.05 14.03
C THR A 45 2.00 11.49 12.67
N ILE A 46 2.69 12.27 11.83
CA ILE A 46 3.23 11.76 10.55
C ILE A 46 4.21 10.61 10.82
N PHE A 47 5.09 10.78 11.80
CA PHE A 47 6.03 9.74 12.23
C PHE A 47 5.29 8.59 12.91
N GLY A 48 4.47 8.89 13.92
CA GLY A 48 3.79 7.87 14.74
C GLY A 48 2.85 6.96 13.94
N ALA A 49 2.11 7.52 12.98
CA ALA A 49 1.17 6.78 12.15
C ALA A 49 1.75 6.35 10.79
N ARG A 50 3.05 6.61 10.55
CA ARG A 50 3.77 6.26 9.31
C ARG A 50 3.07 6.77 8.04
N LEU A 51 2.71 8.05 8.04
CA LEU A 51 2.06 8.72 6.91
C LEU A 51 3.10 9.10 5.83
N GLY A 52 2.68 9.15 4.56
CA GLY A 52 3.53 9.62 3.46
C GLY A 52 3.93 8.55 2.45
N TRP A 53 4.99 8.84 1.70
CA TRP A 53 5.48 8.02 0.59
C TRP A 53 6.04 6.68 1.06
N ASP A 54 5.68 5.62 0.34
CA ASP A 54 6.24 4.29 0.51
C ASP A 54 6.46 3.66 -0.87
N ILE A 55 7.66 3.14 -1.10
CA ILE A 55 8.09 2.52 -2.35
C ILE A 55 8.82 1.24 -1.99
N THR A 56 8.39 0.13 -2.57
CA THR A 56 8.99 -1.17 -2.30
C THR A 56 9.14 -1.98 -3.59
N ASP A 57 10.27 -2.67 -3.70
CA ASP A 57 10.55 -3.78 -4.62
C ASP A 57 10.52 -5.14 -3.91
N TYR A 58 10.02 -5.13 -2.67
CA TYR A 58 9.96 -6.26 -1.74
C TYR A 58 11.30 -6.97 -1.49
N GLY A 59 12.40 -6.25 -1.66
CA GLY A 59 13.77 -6.78 -1.54
C GLY A 59 14.21 -7.62 -2.73
N LYS A 60 13.51 -7.57 -3.87
CA LYS A 60 13.84 -8.36 -5.07
C LYS A 60 14.73 -7.63 -6.07
N GLY A 61 14.96 -6.33 -5.92
CA GLY A 61 15.83 -5.56 -6.82
C GLY A 61 15.26 -5.33 -8.22
N ARG A 62 13.98 -5.65 -8.46
CA ARG A 62 13.31 -5.58 -9.78
C ARG A 62 11.98 -4.84 -9.71
N PHE A 63 12.02 -3.60 -9.21
CA PHE A 63 10.85 -2.77 -8.94
C PHE A 63 9.82 -2.74 -10.08
N ASP A 64 10.24 -2.56 -11.33
CA ASP A 64 9.31 -2.42 -12.46
C ASP A 64 8.49 -3.68 -12.75
N GLU A 65 8.99 -4.86 -12.36
CA GLU A 65 8.27 -6.14 -12.46
C GLU A 65 7.57 -6.52 -11.14
N PHE A 66 8.16 -6.14 -10.01
CA PHE A 66 7.75 -6.56 -8.69
C PHE A 66 7.94 -5.42 -7.70
N GLY A 67 6.86 -4.70 -7.42
CA GLY A 67 6.93 -3.52 -6.59
C GLY A 67 5.60 -2.80 -6.47
N LEU A 68 5.60 -1.78 -5.62
CA LEU A 68 4.43 -0.94 -5.38
C LEU A 68 4.86 0.47 -4.97
N VAL A 69 4.08 1.46 -5.40
CA VAL A 69 4.13 2.83 -4.86
C VAL A 69 2.87 3.07 -4.05
N LEU A 70 3.01 3.64 -2.86
CA LEU A 70 1.92 4.07 -2.02
C LEU A 70 2.18 5.46 -1.42
N PHE A 71 1.09 6.11 -1.05
CA PHE A 71 1.06 7.25 -0.16
C PHE A 71 0.00 7.02 0.92
N THR A 72 0.42 6.90 2.17
CA THR A 72 -0.51 6.78 3.31
C THR A 72 -1.01 8.18 3.67
N LEU A 73 -2.28 8.46 3.37
CA LEU A 73 -2.91 9.76 3.55
C LEU A 73 -3.29 10.02 5.01
N ARG A 74 -3.77 8.97 5.68
CA ARG A 74 -4.20 8.97 7.09
C ARG A 74 -4.11 7.55 7.62
N ASN A 75 -3.82 7.40 8.91
CA ASN A 75 -3.75 6.11 9.57
C ASN A 75 -3.94 6.25 11.08
N GLY A 76 -4.71 5.35 11.67
CA GLY A 76 -5.11 5.39 13.07
C GLY A 76 -4.14 4.69 14.03
N ASP A 77 -4.59 4.56 15.27
CA ASP A 77 -3.90 3.77 16.31
C ASP A 77 -4.64 2.43 16.47
N ALA A 78 -3.92 1.32 16.37
CA ALA A 78 -4.50 -0.02 16.47
C ALA A 78 -5.20 -0.28 17.81
N SER A 79 -4.82 0.42 18.88
CA SER A 79 -5.49 0.33 20.19
C SER A 79 -6.94 0.81 20.13
N ASN A 80 -7.28 1.75 19.24
CA ASN A 80 -8.63 2.25 19.03
C ASN A 80 -9.57 1.20 18.42
N LEU A 81 -9.04 0.20 17.71
CA LEU A 81 -9.86 -0.89 17.16
C LEU A 81 -10.59 -1.68 18.26
N LYS A 82 -10.02 -1.73 19.47
CA LYS A 82 -10.62 -2.45 20.61
C LYS A 82 -11.87 -1.74 21.16
N THR A 83 -11.93 -0.42 21.05
CA THR A 83 -13.03 0.40 21.57
C THR A 83 -13.99 0.86 20.48
N GLY A 84 -13.55 0.84 19.21
CA GLY A 84 -14.31 1.41 18.09
C GLY A 84 -14.36 2.95 18.11
N GLN A 85 -13.56 3.61 18.96
CA GLN A 85 -13.56 5.06 19.15
C GLN A 85 -12.22 5.67 18.74
N GLY A 86 -12.25 6.87 18.16
CA GLY A 86 -11.06 7.53 17.62
C GLY A 86 -10.84 7.20 16.14
N MET A 87 -9.60 7.34 15.66
CA MET A 87 -9.28 7.03 14.26
C MET A 87 -9.03 5.52 14.15
N VAL A 88 -10.07 4.81 13.74
CA VAL A 88 -10.09 3.34 13.55
C VAL A 88 -9.88 2.92 12.09
N TYR A 89 -9.53 3.89 11.24
CA TYR A 89 -9.45 3.74 9.80
C TYR A 89 -8.14 4.30 9.24
N ALA A 90 -7.81 3.87 8.04
CA ALA A 90 -6.70 4.34 7.24
C ALA A 90 -7.15 4.59 5.79
N GLU A 91 -6.36 5.37 5.07
CA GLU A 91 -6.54 5.57 3.63
C GLU A 91 -5.17 5.63 2.96
N LYS A 92 -5.00 4.88 1.88
CA LYS A 92 -3.82 4.97 1.02
C LYS A 92 -4.22 5.24 -0.42
N LEU A 93 -3.33 5.93 -1.12
CA LEU A 93 -3.34 6.02 -2.56
C LEU A 93 -2.15 5.21 -3.08
N MET A 94 -2.36 4.36 -4.09
CA MET A 94 -1.31 3.48 -4.59
C MET A 94 -1.26 3.49 -6.11
N ILE A 95 -0.14 3.09 -6.67
CA ILE A 95 0.04 2.91 -8.11
C ILE A 95 0.65 1.55 -8.33
N THR A 96 -0.02 0.74 -9.15
CA THR A 96 0.58 -0.45 -9.75
C THR A 96 0.69 -0.21 -11.26
N ARG A 97 1.91 -0.35 -11.79
CA ARG A 97 2.15 -0.23 -13.22
C ARG A 97 1.62 -1.45 -13.96
N SER A 98 1.34 -1.29 -15.25
CA SER A 98 0.95 -2.40 -16.12
C SER A 98 1.98 -3.53 -16.04
N GLY A 99 1.55 -4.72 -15.61
CA GLY A 99 2.40 -5.90 -15.44
C GLY A 99 3.31 -5.90 -14.19
N GLN A 100 3.27 -4.86 -13.35
CA GLN A 100 4.00 -4.82 -12.08
C GLN A 100 3.21 -5.58 -11.00
N VAL A 101 3.83 -6.61 -10.42
CA VAL A 101 3.17 -7.51 -9.47
C VAL A 101 3.43 -7.10 -8.03
N ASN A 102 2.36 -7.07 -7.23
CA ASN A 102 2.43 -7.14 -5.76
C ASN A 102 2.26 -8.61 -5.32
N PRO A 103 3.15 -9.15 -4.47
CA PRO A 103 3.11 -10.53 -4.00
C PRO A 103 1.79 -10.93 -3.37
N LEU A 104 1.50 -12.23 -3.44
CA LEU A 104 0.42 -12.84 -2.68
C LEU A 104 0.67 -12.67 -1.18
N HIS A 105 -0.20 -11.91 -0.53
CA HIS A 105 -0.16 -11.63 0.90
C HIS A 105 -1.56 -11.62 1.52
N ARG A 106 -1.59 -11.64 2.85
CA ARG A 106 -2.80 -11.43 3.63
C ARG A 106 -2.52 -10.52 4.82
N HIS A 107 -3.60 -10.01 5.38
CA HIS A 107 -3.63 -9.38 6.68
C HIS A 107 -4.22 -10.31 7.75
N ALA A 108 -3.74 -10.20 8.99
CA ALA A 108 -4.32 -10.92 10.13
C ALA A 108 -5.40 -10.10 10.84
N ILE A 109 -5.31 -8.76 10.79
CA ILE A 109 -6.24 -7.85 11.46
C ILE A 109 -6.95 -6.93 10.47
N LYS A 110 -6.21 -6.36 9.50
CA LYS A 110 -6.75 -5.33 8.61
C LYS A 110 -7.87 -5.88 7.73
N THR A 111 -8.97 -5.14 7.70
CA THR A 111 -9.98 -5.22 6.63
C THR A 111 -9.77 -4.04 5.71
N GLU A 112 -9.81 -4.26 4.40
CA GLU A 112 -9.57 -3.20 3.42
C GLU A 112 -10.49 -3.29 2.22
N ASP A 113 -10.91 -2.14 1.72
CA ASP A 113 -11.46 -1.99 0.40
C ASP A 113 -10.33 -1.59 -0.55
N ILE A 114 -10.02 -2.48 -1.50
CA ILE A 114 -9.15 -2.17 -2.64
C ILE A 114 -10.00 -1.62 -3.77
N ILE A 115 -9.64 -0.43 -4.27
CA ILE A 115 -10.46 0.37 -5.17
C ILE A 115 -9.66 0.69 -6.43
N ASN A 116 -10.22 0.43 -7.62
CA ASN A 116 -9.68 0.98 -8.85
C ASN A 116 -10.20 2.42 -9.03
N ARG A 117 -9.37 3.41 -8.70
CA ARG A 117 -9.74 4.84 -8.81
C ARG A 117 -9.67 5.35 -10.25
N GLY A 118 -8.98 4.65 -11.14
CA GLY A 118 -8.83 5.03 -12.55
C GLY A 118 -7.62 4.40 -13.23
N GLY A 119 -7.61 4.47 -14.56
CA GLY A 119 -6.53 3.93 -15.40
C GLY A 119 -6.93 2.62 -16.06
N GLY A 120 -6.05 1.62 -15.99
CA GLY A 120 -6.27 0.27 -16.53
C GLY A 120 -7.24 -0.59 -15.71
N THR A 121 -7.17 -1.89 -15.93
CA THR A 121 -7.91 -2.91 -15.17
C THR A 121 -7.05 -3.37 -14.00
N LEU A 122 -7.59 -3.31 -12.78
CA LEU A 122 -6.94 -3.89 -11.61
C LEU A 122 -7.31 -5.37 -11.50
N VAL A 123 -6.31 -6.23 -11.45
CA VAL A 123 -6.51 -7.68 -11.32
C VAL A 123 -6.02 -8.14 -9.97
N LEU A 124 -6.86 -8.89 -9.25
CA LEU A 124 -6.52 -9.52 -7.99
C LEU A 124 -6.62 -11.04 -8.13
N GLN A 125 -5.56 -11.75 -7.78
CA GLN A 125 -5.60 -13.21 -7.63
C GLN A 125 -5.97 -13.56 -6.19
N MET A 126 -7.04 -14.34 -6.00
CA MET A 126 -7.68 -14.50 -4.69
C MET A 126 -7.61 -15.92 -4.13
N TYR A 127 -7.32 -16.04 -2.84
CA TYR A 127 -7.39 -17.30 -2.07
C TYR A 127 -7.94 -17.04 -0.65
N ASN A 128 -8.43 -18.10 0.02
CA ASN A 128 -8.72 -18.07 1.45
C ASN A 128 -7.48 -18.45 2.27
N SER A 129 -7.55 -18.22 3.58
CA SER A 129 -6.61 -18.80 4.54
C SER A 129 -7.14 -20.14 5.08
N ARG A 130 -6.24 -21.10 5.25
CA ARG A 130 -6.46 -22.26 6.12
C ARG A 130 -6.47 -21.81 7.59
N SER A 131 -6.86 -22.71 8.50
CA SER A 131 -6.91 -22.41 9.94
C SER A 131 -5.55 -22.04 10.55
N ASP A 132 -4.44 -22.46 9.95
CA ASP A 132 -3.07 -22.10 10.35
C ASP A 132 -2.57 -20.81 9.68
N GLY A 133 -3.43 -20.15 8.90
CA GLY A 133 -3.12 -18.92 8.16
C GLY A 133 -2.34 -19.14 6.87
N THR A 134 -2.07 -20.37 6.43
CA THR A 134 -1.49 -20.65 5.11
C THR A 134 -2.52 -20.53 3.99
N VAL A 135 -2.09 -20.55 2.73
CA VAL A 135 -3.01 -20.43 1.58
C VAL A 135 -3.88 -21.68 1.45
N ASP A 136 -5.19 -21.47 1.30
CA ASP A 136 -6.15 -22.49 0.90
C ASP A 136 -6.32 -22.46 -0.62
N GLU A 137 -5.86 -23.52 -1.29
CA GLU A 137 -5.90 -23.66 -2.75
C GLU A 137 -7.14 -24.43 -3.24
N GLU A 138 -8.08 -24.76 -2.35
CA GLU A 138 -9.20 -25.64 -2.66
C GLU A 138 -10.56 -24.95 -2.51
N SER A 139 -10.74 -24.15 -1.45
CA SER A 139 -12.05 -23.57 -1.16
C SER A 139 -12.45 -22.44 -2.09
N ASP A 140 -13.75 -22.34 -2.38
CA ASP A 140 -14.32 -21.18 -3.07
C ASP A 140 -14.10 -19.91 -2.22
N VAL A 141 -13.65 -18.83 -2.86
CA VAL A 141 -13.47 -17.52 -2.23
C VAL A 141 -14.74 -16.70 -2.47
N GLU A 142 -15.33 -16.15 -1.41
CA GLU A 142 -16.46 -15.24 -1.51
C GLU A 142 -16.04 -13.84 -1.04
N VAL A 143 -16.23 -12.85 -1.90
CA VAL A 143 -15.86 -11.45 -1.63
C VAL A 143 -16.97 -10.51 -2.04
N ALA A 144 -17.11 -9.41 -1.32
CA ALA A 144 -18.02 -8.33 -1.70
C ALA A 144 -17.31 -7.38 -2.67
N THR A 145 -17.89 -7.15 -3.84
CA THR A 145 -17.47 -6.12 -4.79
C THR A 145 -18.59 -5.10 -4.95
N ASP A 146 -18.38 -3.85 -4.57
CA ASP A 146 -19.40 -2.79 -4.60
C ASP A 146 -20.74 -3.24 -3.98
N ALA A 147 -20.65 -3.85 -2.79
CA ALA A 147 -21.76 -4.46 -2.03
C ALA A 147 -22.45 -5.69 -2.68
N ARG A 148 -21.92 -6.24 -3.77
CA ARG A 148 -22.37 -7.50 -4.38
C ARG A 148 -21.43 -8.65 -4.04
N LEU A 149 -21.96 -9.75 -3.53
CA LEU A 149 -21.17 -10.96 -3.35
C LEU A 149 -20.82 -11.63 -4.69
N ARG A 150 -19.53 -11.92 -4.86
CA ARG A 150 -18.99 -12.71 -5.96
C ARG A 150 -18.26 -13.91 -5.39
N ARG A 151 -18.48 -15.06 -6.03
CA ARG A 151 -17.82 -16.32 -5.68
C ARG A 151 -16.82 -16.69 -6.77
N LEU A 152 -15.60 -17.00 -6.35
CA LEU A 152 -14.43 -17.33 -7.16
C LEU A 152 -13.94 -18.73 -6.75
N LYS A 153 -13.27 -19.45 -7.64
CA LYS A 153 -12.43 -20.59 -7.22
C LYS A 153 -11.12 -20.07 -6.63
N ALA A 154 -10.49 -20.90 -5.79
CA ALA A 154 -9.16 -20.57 -5.29
C ALA A 154 -8.19 -20.32 -6.45
N GLY A 155 -7.51 -19.17 -6.43
CA GLY A 155 -6.58 -18.73 -7.45
C GLY A 155 -7.20 -18.08 -8.69
N ASP A 156 -8.52 -17.96 -8.75
CA ASP A 156 -9.19 -17.20 -9.81
C ASP A 156 -8.84 -15.71 -9.74
N LEU A 157 -9.00 -15.06 -10.89
CA LEU A 157 -8.72 -13.65 -11.08
C LEU A 157 -9.99 -12.82 -10.96
N LEU A 158 -10.01 -11.94 -9.96
CA LEU A 158 -10.98 -10.88 -9.83
C LEU A 158 -10.50 -9.65 -10.60
N LYS A 159 -11.23 -9.24 -11.62
CA LYS A 159 -10.96 -8.00 -12.37
C LYS A 159 -11.89 -6.89 -11.89
N LEU A 160 -11.30 -5.72 -11.59
CA LEU A 160 -11.98 -4.49 -11.21
C LEU A 160 -11.66 -3.40 -12.25
N LEU A 161 -12.70 -2.92 -12.93
CA LEU A 161 -12.63 -1.77 -13.84
C LEU A 161 -12.59 -0.45 -13.05
N PRO A 162 -12.21 0.66 -13.69
CA PRO A 162 -12.27 1.98 -13.07
C PRO A 162 -13.64 2.26 -12.41
N GLY A 163 -13.61 2.56 -11.12
CA GLY A 163 -14.78 2.82 -10.29
C GLY A 163 -15.24 1.64 -9.42
N GLU A 164 -14.76 0.43 -9.68
CA GLU A 164 -15.11 -0.77 -8.89
C GLU A 164 -14.17 -0.97 -7.69
N SER A 165 -14.70 -1.58 -6.62
CA SER A 165 -13.93 -1.98 -5.44
C SER A 165 -14.22 -3.41 -4.98
N VAL A 166 -13.33 -3.95 -4.15
CA VAL A 166 -13.54 -5.21 -3.43
C VAL A 166 -13.18 -5.03 -1.95
N THR A 167 -14.03 -5.55 -1.07
CA THR A 167 -13.73 -5.67 0.37
C THR A 167 -12.99 -6.99 0.63
N LEU A 168 -11.79 -6.88 1.18
CA LEU A 168 -10.93 -7.98 1.60
C LEU A 168 -10.94 -8.07 3.13
N LEU A 169 -11.43 -9.19 3.63
CA LEU A 169 -11.45 -9.48 5.06
C LEU A 169 -10.11 -10.09 5.51
N PRO A 170 -9.79 -10.04 6.82
CA PRO A 170 -8.61 -10.69 7.35
C PRO A 170 -8.56 -12.17 6.95
N GLY A 171 -7.40 -12.61 6.46
CA GLY A 171 -7.22 -13.96 5.92
C GLY A 171 -7.56 -14.13 4.43
N ASN A 172 -8.12 -13.14 3.74
CA ASN A 172 -8.17 -13.17 2.28
C ASN A 172 -6.77 -12.94 1.72
N TRP A 173 -6.20 -13.98 1.13
CA TRP A 173 -4.93 -13.91 0.42
C TRP A 173 -5.16 -13.29 -0.95
N HIS A 174 -4.36 -12.27 -1.27
CA HIS A 174 -4.49 -11.54 -2.51
C HIS A 174 -3.12 -11.10 -3.07
N ALA A 175 -2.95 -11.29 -4.37
CA ALA A 175 -1.87 -10.69 -5.17
C ALA A 175 -2.54 -9.75 -6.16
N PHE A 176 -1.87 -8.70 -6.63
CA PHE A 176 -2.48 -7.81 -7.62
C PHE A 176 -1.49 -7.17 -8.58
N TRP A 177 -2.00 -6.79 -9.75
CA TRP A 177 -1.29 -6.08 -10.81
C TRP A 177 -2.28 -5.31 -11.68
N ALA A 178 -1.77 -4.41 -12.51
CA ALA A 178 -2.57 -3.78 -13.55
C ALA A 178 -2.44 -4.47 -14.91
N GLU A 179 -3.55 -4.49 -15.65
CA GLU A 179 -3.65 -4.82 -17.07
C GLU A 179 -4.17 -3.60 -17.84
N ASP A 180 -3.88 -3.55 -19.15
CA ASP A 180 -4.38 -2.52 -20.07
C ASP A 180 -3.97 -1.06 -19.73
N GLY A 181 -2.93 -0.88 -18.91
CA GLY A 181 -2.40 0.42 -18.50
C GLY A 181 -2.12 0.48 -17.00
N ASP A 182 -1.45 1.52 -16.54
CA ASP A 182 -1.21 1.74 -15.12
C ASP A 182 -2.53 2.02 -14.39
N VAL A 183 -2.63 1.62 -13.12
CA VAL A 183 -3.82 1.82 -12.28
C VAL A 183 -3.50 2.73 -11.10
N LEU A 184 -4.34 3.75 -10.92
CA LEU A 184 -4.43 4.48 -9.67
C LEU A 184 -5.35 3.71 -8.73
N MET A 185 -4.80 3.19 -7.64
CA MET A 185 -5.54 2.41 -6.65
C MET A 185 -5.83 3.25 -5.42
N GLY A 186 -6.99 3.01 -4.80
CA GLY A 186 -7.30 3.44 -3.45
C GLY A 186 -7.30 2.25 -2.49
N GLU A 187 -6.87 2.48 -1.26
CA GLU A 187 -7.15 1.61 -0.12
C GLU A 187 -7.95 2.44 0.89
N VAL A 188 -9.11 1.94 1.30
CA VAL A 188 -9.83 2.44 2.49
C VAL A 188 -9.94 1.26 3.44
N SER A 189 -9.34 1.38 4.62
CA SER A 189 -9.16 0.22 5.50
C SER A 189 -9.40 0.55 6.96
N THR A 190 -9.49 -0.48 7.79
CA THR A 190 -9.18 -0.33 9.22
C THR A 190 -7.74 0.10 9.40
N VAL A 191 -7.32 0.44 10.62
CA VAL A 191 -5.92 0.85 10.91
C VAL A 191 -4.90 -0.08 10.25
N ASN A 192 -3.92 0.53 9.58
CA ASN A 192 -2.84 -0.16 8.88
C ASN A 192 -1.60 -0.30 9.76
N ASP A 193 -1.04 -1.51 9.81
CA ASP A 193 0.28 -1.78 10.39
C ASP A 193 1.14 -2.58 9.41
N ASP A 194 1.91 -1.86 8.59
CA ASP A 194 2.77 -2.48 7.59
C ASP A 194 3.95 -3.26 8.20
N LEU A 195 4.28 -3.05 9.48
CA LEU A 195 5.41 -3.73 10.13
C LEU A 195 5.08 -5.15 10.55
N THR A 196 3.83 -5.39 10.99
CA THR A 196 3.48 -6.66 11.64
C THR A 196 2.24 -7.36 11.09
N ASP A 197 1.42 -6.68 10.29
CA ASP A 197 0.16 -7.24 9.77
C ASP A 197 0.25 -7.71 8.31
N ASN A 198 1.45 -7.78 7.73
CA ASN A 198 1.69 -8.29 6.38
C ASN A 198 2.28 -9.71 6.43
N TYR A 199 1.51 -10.70 5.98
CA TYR A 199 2.00 -12.07 5.82
C TYR A 199 2.09 -12.41 4.34
N PHE A 200 3.31 -12.58 3.85
CA PHE A 200 3.58 -12.94 2.46
C PHE A 200 3.72 -14.46 2.32
N ARG A 201 3.23 -15.01 1.20
CA ARG A 201 3.40 -16.45 0.90
C ARG A 201 4.87 -16.76 0.61
N GLU A 202 5.52 -15.86 -0.13
CA GLU A 202 6.95 -15.93 -0.41
C GLU A 202 7.74 -15.16 0.66
N PRO A 203 8.98 -15.59 0.97
CA PRO A 203 9.85 -14.86 1.87
C PRO A 203 10.36 -13.59 1.20
N VAL A 204 9.61 -12.51 1.32
CA VAL A 204 9.93 -11.18 0.78
C VAL A 204 9.95 -10.14 1.88
N GLY A 205 10.72 -9.07 1.69
CA GLY A 205 10.74 -7.94 2.63
C GLY A 205 9.58 -6.99 2.35
N ARG A 206 9.05 -6.30 3.37
CA ARG A 206 8.06 -5.23 3.16
C ARG A 206 8.69 -3.94 2.63
N PHE A 207 9.91 -3.64 3.05
CA PHE A 207 10.67 -2.45 2.64
C PHE A 207 11.93 -2.84 1.87
N SER A 208 12.33 -1.99 0.94
CA SER A 208 13.55 -2.15 0.16
C SER A 208 14.76 -1.58 0.89
N ALA A 209 15.93 -2.21 0.70
CA ALA A 209 17.20 -1.58 1.04
C ALA A 209 17.50 -0.45 0.04
N ILE A 210 17.88 0.73 0.53
CA ILE A 210 18.20 1.89 -0.31
C ILE A 210 19.71 2.10 -0.40
N GLU A 211 20.22 2.24 -1.63
CA GLU A 211 21.56 2.71 -1.93
C GLU A 211 21.50 4.24 -2.10
N GLU A 212 22.15 4.98 -1.19
CA GLU A 212 22.12 6.45 -1.14
C GLU A 212 23.09 7.08 -2.15
N ASP A 213 22.81 6.91 -3.46
CA ASP A 213 23.61 7.45 -4.57
C ASP A 213 23.31 8.92 -4.91
N ALA A 214 22.28 9.49 -4.29
CA ALA A 214 21.84 10.88 -4.42
C ALA A 214 21.14 11.34 -3.13
N PRO A 215 20.99 12.65 -2.86
CA PRO A 215 20.18 13.10 -1.73
C PRO A 215 18.68 12.77 -1.94
N PRO A 216 17.93 12.44 -0.88
CA PRO A 216 16.48 12.26 -0.98
C PRO A 216 15.77 13.59 -1.25
N VAL A 217 14.87 13.61 -2.22
CA VAL A 217 14.01 14.79 -2.49
C VAL A 217 12.87 14.87 -1.47
N HIS A 218 12.25 13.72 -1.16
CA HIS A 218 11.29 13.53 -0.08
C HIS A 218 11.64 12.25 0.68
N LEU A 219 11.29 12.19 1.97
CA LEU A 219 11.52 11.00 2.79
C LEU A 219 10.44 9.95 2.53
N LEU A 220 10.86 8.69 2.43
CA LEU A 220 9.98 7.54 2.53
C LEU A 220 9.66 7.24 4.00
N VAL A 221 8.55 6.56 4.25
CA VAL A 221 8.21 6.02 5.58
C VAL A 221 9.33 5.14 6.16
N SER A 222 10.07 4.42 5.29
CA SER A 222 11.22 3.61 5.70
C SER A 222 12.43 4.44 6.17
N ASP A 223 12.52 5.72 5.78
CA ASP A 223 13.62 6.61 6.16
C ASP A 223 13.42 7.23 7.56
N TYR A 224 12.18 7.22 8.07
CA TYR A 224 11.78 7.97 9.26
C TYR A 224 12.58 7.61 10.51
N ASP A 225 12.83 6.33 10.75
CA ASP A 225 13.55 5.89 11.94
C ASP A 225 15.00 6.39 11.97
N ALA A 226 15.64 6.54 10.80
CA ALA A 226 16.99 7.08 10.68
C ALA A 226 17.04 8.61 10.71
N TRP A 227 16.09 9.27 10.05
CA TRP A 227 16.10 10.74 9.86
C TRP A 227 15.45 11.51 11.01
N LEU A 228 14.38 10.97 11.58
CA LEU A 228 13.47 11.71 12.46
C LEU A 228 13.65 11.36 13.94
N ARG A 229 14.18 10.18 14.29
CA ARG A 229 14.52 9.83 15.68
C ARG A 229 15.80 10.50 16.18
N ALA A 230 16.68 10.94 15.29
CA ALA A 230 17.91 11.63 15.65
C ALA A 230 17.63 13.10 16.02
N GLY A 231 17.17 13.31 17.25
CA GLY A 231 16.94 14.62 17.88
C GLY A 231 17.06 14.51 19.39
#